data_AF-A0A9W7E7A6-F1
#
_entry.id   AF-A0A9W7E7A6-F1
#
_cell.length_a   1.000
_cell.length_b   1.000
_cell.length_c   1.000
_cell.angle_alpha   90.00
_cell.angle_beta   90.00
_cell.angle_gamma   90.00
#
_symmetry.space_group_name_H-M   'P 1'
#
loop_
_entity.id
_entity.type
_entity.pdbx_description
1 polymer ?
#
loop_
_entity_poly.entity_id
_entity_poly.type
_entity_poly.pdbx_seq_one_letter_code
_entity_poly.pdbx_strand_id
1 'polypeptide(L)'
;MALSLLLLWTTALQLRNLDPYATNKLKSSRFSLFYGLTYLVFASTTTMTFTSFLCQTYGDDSTERLIADRSIDCNSDFYKNFEYLSYLMILVSIGITALYFYQLWKHREAIKNASKRDSDQSIQHINFLWRDYRPEMWWYEIYECFKRLNFTGMLVFFDPGSASQLCFSIILALISSLMYAYNQPFEKPEENTLAQTSTVSIFLTLLAGIMIKMKSALVEANETEFGFVLILVNTLI
;
A
#
# COMPACT_ATOMS: atom_id res chain seq x y z
N MET A 1 -0.49 11.05 14.21
CA MET A 1 0.14 10.93 15.55
C MET A 1 -0.67 11.60 16.67
N ALA A 2 -1.22 12.80 16.50
CA ALA A 2 -2.04 13.45 17.54
C ALA A 2 -3.35 12.70 17.87
N LEU A 3 -4.03 12.16 16.85
CA LEU A 3 -5.25 11.36 17.04
C LEU A 3 -5.00 10.05 17.81
N SER A 4 -3.90 9.35 17.54
CA SER A 4 -3.54 8.13 18.26
C SER A 4 -3.20 8.38 19.73
N LEU A 5 -2.60 9.53 20.06
CA LEU A 5 -2.30 9.92 21.45
C LEU A 5 -3.57 10.36 22.21
N LEU A 6 -4.50 11.07 21.56
CA LEU A 6 -5.81 11.41 22.14
C LEU A 6 -6.68 10.17 22.40
N LEU A 7 -6.62 9.17 21.52
CA LEU A 7 -7.28 7.88 21.71
C LEU A 7 -6.72 7.13 22.93
N LEU A 8 -5.41 7.17 23.14
CA LEU A 8 -4.74 6.57 24.30
C LEU A 8 -5.03 7.31 25.63
N TRP A 9 -5.15 8.64 25.59
CA TRP A 9 -5.49 9.44 26.76
C TRP A 9 -6.95 9.23 27.20
N THR A 10 -7.88 9.23 26.25
CA THR A 10 -9.30 8.95 26.54
C THR A 10 -9.53 7.52 27.03
N THR A 11 -8.73 6.53 26.60
CA THR A 11 -8.76 5.19 27.21
C THR A 11 -8.36 5.18 28.66
N ALA A 12 -7.27 5.86 29.02
CA ALA A 12 -6.79 5.85 30.39
C ALA A 12 -7.84 6.42 31.36
N LEU A 13 -8.62 7.42 30.90
CA LEU A 13 -9.76 7.97 31.63
C LEU A 13 -10.95 7.01 31.71
N GLN A 14 -11.32 6.35 30.61
CA GLN A 14 -12.47 5.43 30.57
C GLN A 14 -12.22 4.12 31.34
N LEU A 15 -10.98 3.65 31.37
CA LEU A 15 -10.60 2.38 32.02
C LEU A 15 -10.60 2.44 33.57
N ARG A 16 -10.73 3.63 34.16
CA ARG A 16 -10.60 3.80 35.62
C ARG A 16 -11.82 3.30 36.41
N ASN A 17 -12.98 3.17 35.77
CA ASN A 17 -14.27 2.85 36.41
C ASN A 17 -15.01 1.65 35.79
N LEU A 18 -14.34 0.81 34.98
CA LEU A 18 -14.99 -0.29 34.25
C LEU A 18 -14.66 -1.66 34.84
N ASP A 19 -15.67 -2.54 34.88
CA ASP A 19 -15.52 -3.94 35.25
C ASP A 19 -14.42 -4.64 34.42
N PRO A 20 -13.78 -5.72 34.93
CA PRO A 20 -12.69 -6.40 34.22
C PRO A 20 -13.09 -6.91 32.83
N TYR A 21 -14.34 -7.38 32.69
CA TYR A 21 -14.89 -7.82 31.40
C TYR A 21 -15.08 -6.65 30.42
N ALA A 22 -15.69 -5.55 30.89
CA ALA A 22 -15.89 -4.35 30.08
C ALA A 22 -14.54 -3.72 29.67
N THR A 23 -13.57 -3.73 30.58
CA THR A 23 -12.19 -3.29 30.36
C THR A 23 -11.50 -4.09 29.25
N ASN A 24 -11.60 -5.43 29.25
CA ASN A 24 -10.99 -6.26 28.21
C ASN A 24 -11.67 -6.08 26.84
N LYS A 25 -13.00 -5.96 26.81
CA LYS A 25 -13.76 -5.66 25.58
C LYS A 25 -13.40 -4.29 25.02
N LEU A 26 -13.29 -3.28 25.89
CA LEU A 26 -12.88 -1.92 25.51
C LEU A 26 -11.44 -1.90 24.96
N LYS A 27 -10.50 -2.56 25.65
CA LYS A 27 -9.10 -2.70 25.20
C LYS A 27 -9.03 -3.33 23.81
N SER A 28 -9.72 -4.46 23.58
CA SER A 28 -9.74 -5.15 22.28
C SER A 28 -10.31 -4.27 21.17
N SER A 29 -11.44 -3.60 21.43
CA SER A 29 -12.05 -2.65 20.49
C SER A 29 -11.12 -1.49 20.14
N ARG A 30 -10.36 -0.98 21.11
CA ARG A 30 -9.44 0.13 20.88
C ARG A 30 -8.14 -0.28 20.20
N PHE A 31 -7.61 -1.46 20.48
CA PHE A 31 -6.51 -2.01 19.70
C PHE A 31 -6.93 -2.24 18.24
N SER A 32 -8.13 -2.78 18.02
CA SER A 32 -8.71 -2.92 16.67
C SER A 32 -8.82 -1.58 15.96
N LEU A 33 -9.35 -0.55 16.63
CA LEU A 33 -9.46 0.80 16.06
C LEU A 33 -8.08 1.43 15.82
N PHE A 34 -7.12 1.26 16.72
CA PHE A 34 -5.75 1.75 16.55
C PHE A 34 -5.10 1.14 15.31
N TYR A 35 -5.14 -0.19 15.18
CA TYR A 35 -4.54 -0.90 14.06
C TYR A 35 -5.26 -0.63 12.73
N GLY A 36 -6.60 -0.53 12.76
CA GLY A 36 -7.38 -0.12 11.59
C GLY A 36 -7.04 1.31 11.14
N LEU A 37 -6.85 2.24 12.07
CA LEU A 37 -6.42 3.60 11.74
C LEU A 37 -4.99 3.63 11.18
N THR A 38 -4.05 2.88 11.75
CA THR A 38 -2.69 2.80 11.19
C THR A 38 -2.69 2.19 9.80
N TYR A 39 -3.62 1.28 9.50
CA TYR A 39 -3.79 0.71 8.17
C TYR A 39 -4.27 1.74 7.14
N LEU A 40 -5.27 2.55 7.50
CA LEU A 40 -5.76 3.64 6.64
C LEU A 40 -4.70 4.72 6.42
N VAL A 41 -3.96 5.05 7.47
CA VAL A 41 -2.83 5.98 7.39
C VAL A 41 -1.73 5.38 6.51
N PHE A 42 -1.37 4.11 6.67
CA PHE A 42 -0.38 3.45 5.82
C PHE A 42 -0.76 3.52 4.33
N ALA A 43 -2.02 3.24 3.98
CA ALA A 43 -2.50 3.29 2.60
C ALA A 43 -2.39 4.69 1.96
N SER A 44 -2.70 5.73 2.72
CA SER A 44 -2.67 7.14 2.23
C SER A 44 -1.27 7.75 2.27
N THR A 45 -0.46 7.35 3.24
CA THR A 45 0.84 7.98 3.53
C THR A 45 1.93 7.53 2.59
N THR A 46 1.93 6.27 2.12
CA THR A 46 3.02 5.75 1.29
C THR A 46 3.19 6.55 0.01
N THR A 47 2.12 6.79 -0.75
CA THR A 47 2.19 7.53 -2.03
C THR A 47 2.62 8.99 -1.82
N MET A 48 2.07 9.67 -0.82
CA MET A 48 2.43 11.07 -0.52
C MET A 48 3.88 11.19 -0.04
N THR A 49 4.36 10.22 0.74
CA THR A 49 5.74 10.25 1.25
C THR A 49 6.73 10.09 0.11
N PHE A 50 6.51 9.12 -0.78
CA PHE A 50 7.45 8.86 -1.87
C PHE A 50 7.43 9.95 -2.95
N THR A 51 6.27 10.53 -3.25
CA THR A 51 6.17 11.64 -4.21
C THR A 51 6.85 12.93 -3.74
N SER A 52 7.11 13.09 -2.44
CA SER A 52 7.86 14.24 -1.91
C SER A 52 9.33 14.31 -2.34
N PHE A 53 9.90 13.20 -2.82
CA PHE A 53 11.29 13.12 -3.28
C PHE A 53 11.44 13.36 -4.79
N LEU A 54 10.32 13.55 -5.51
CA LEU A 54 10.33 13.68 -6.97
C LEU A 54 10.48 15.15 -7.38
N CYS A 55 11.70 15.55 -7.71
CA CYS A 55 12.02 16.88 -8.25
C CYS A 55 12.31 16.81 -9.74
N GLN A 56 11.90 17.83 -10.49
CA GLN A 56 12.14 17.93 -11.93
C GLN A 56 12.30 19.40 -12.34
N THR A 57 13.10 19.64 -13.38
CA THR A 57 13.17 20.93 -14.07
C THR A 57 12.10 21.03 -15.16
N TYR A 58 11.64 22.25 -15.45
CA TYR A 58 10.60 22.49 -16.44
C TYR A 58 11.04 23.56 -17.45
N GLY A 59 11.02 23.22 -18.74
CA GLY A 59 11.41 24.15 -19.82
C GLY A 59 12.88 24.57 -19.72
N ASP A 60 13.14 25.86 -19.89
CA ASP A 60 14.49 26.45 -19.80
C ASP A 60 14.87 26.85 -18.37
N ASP A 61 13.96 26.65 -17.40
CA ASP A 61 14.18 27.06 -16.01
C ASP A 61 15.04 26.01 -15.29
N SER A 62 16.23 26.42 -14.87
CA SER A 62 17.19 25.54 -14.18
C SER A 62 16.81 25.18 -12.73
N THR A 63 15.75 25.79 -12.20
CA THR A 63 15.27 25.49 -10.84
C THR A 63 14.55 24.15 -10.79
N GLU A 64 15.01 23.25 -9.94
CA GLU A 64 14.34 21.99 -9.65
C GLU A 64 13.10 22.23 -8.77
N ARG A 65 11.94 21.81 -9.27
CA ARG A 65 10.65 21.98 -8.60
C ARG A 65 10.04 20.62 -8.26
N LEU A 66 9.30 20.55 -7.17
CA LEU A 66 8.63 19.32 -6.76
C LEU A 66 7.50 18.96 -7.74
N ILE A 67 7.43 17.71 -8.19
CA ILE A 67 6.41 17.24 -9.16
C ILE A 67 5.00 17.35 -8.57
N ALA A 68 4.85 17.05 -7.28
CA ALA A 68 3.56 17.11 -6.59
C ALA A 68 3.06 18.55 -6.39
N ASP A 69 3.97 19.52 -6.23
CA ASP A 69 3.65 20.94 -6.06
C ASP A 69 4.77 21.82 -6.65
N ARG A 70 4.51 22.36 -7.84
CA ARG A 70 5.48 23.17 -8.60
C ARG A 70 5.81 24.50 -7.95
N SER A 71 5.07 24.95 -6.94
CA SER A 71 5.39 26.17 -6.21
C SER A 71 6.61 26.01 -5.29
N ILE A 72 6.99 24.78 -4.98
CA ILE A 72 8.07 24.45 -4.06
C ILE A 72 9.38 24.25 -4.84
N ASP A 73 10.42 24.97 -4.42
CA ASP A 73 11.81 24.80 -4.89
C ASP A 73 12.53 23.74 -4.06
N CYS A 74 13.07 22.71 -4.72
CA CYS A 74 13.77 21.61 -4.06
C CYS A 74 15.11 22.03 -3.44
N ASN A 75 15.65 23.20 -3.80
CA ASN A 75 16.87 23.73 -3.20
C ASN A 75 16.61 24.58 -1.95
N SER A 76 15.35 24.90 -1.67
CA SER A 76 14.97 25.74 -0.53
C SER A 76 15.22 25.03 0.81
N ASP A 77 15.56 25.81 1.85
CA ASP A 77 15.71 25.27 3.20
C ASP A 77 14.40 24.72 3.76
N PHE A 78 13.26 25.23 3.28
CA PHE A 78 11.94 24.68 3.57
C PHE A 78 11.80 23.24 3.06
N TYR A 79 12.22 22.97 1.82
CA TYR A 79 12.19 21.64 1.24
C TYR A 79 13.11 20.67 1.98
N LYS A 80 14.35 21.07 2.30
CA LYS A 80 15.29 20.22 3.04
C LYS A 80 14.77 19.79 4.41
N ASN A 81 14.07 20.68 5.12
CA ASN A 81 13.41 20.33 6.37
C ASN A 81 12.24 19.35 6.16
N PHE A 82 11.48 19.53 5.08
CA PHE A 82 10.38 18.62 4.72
C PHE A 82 10.88 17.23 4.29
N GLU A 83 11.98 17.18 3.54
CA GLU A 83 12.65 15.95 3.11
C GLU A 83 13.06 15.08 4.31
N TYR A 84 13.62 15.69 5.36
CA TYR A 84 13.94 14.98 6.61
C TYR A 84 12.69 14.35 7.25
N LEU A 85 11.57 15.07 7.28
CA LEU A 85 10.30 14.54 7.78
C LEU A 85 9.78 13.39 6.91
N SER A 86 9.94 13.48 5.59
CA SER A 86 9.58 12.40 4.66
C SER A 86 10.35 11.12 4.93
N TYR A 87 11.67 11.19 5.21
CA TYR A 87 12.43 10.00 5.61
C TYR A 87 11.92 9.36 6.89
N LEU A 88 11.52 10.16 7.89
CA LEU A 88 10.89 9.65 9.11
C LEU A 88 9.57 8.93 8.81
N MET A 89 8.76 9.44 7.88
CA MET A 89 7.50 8.80 7.47
C MET A 89 7.71 7.46 6.76
N ILE A 90 8.78 7.31 5.96
CA ILE A 90 9.16 6.00 5.38
C ILE A 90 9.49 5.00 6.50
N LEU A 91 10.29 5.42 7.48
CA LEU A 91 10.65 4.57 8.61
C LEU A 91 9.40 4.12 9.39
N VAL A 92 8.43 5.02 9.57
CA VAL A 92 7.14 4.70 10.19
C VAL A 92 6.37 3.67 9.35
N SER A 93 6.30 3.82 8.03
CA SER A 93 5.62 2.85 7.15
C SER A 93 6.26 1.45 7.22
N ILE A 94 7.59 1.35 7.26
CA ILE A 94 8.29 0.07 7.43
C ILE A 94 8.08 -0.48 8.85
N GLY A 95 8.07 0.38 9.87
CA GLY A 95 7.80 -0.01 11.24
C GLY A 95 6.41 -0.61 11.42
N ILE A 96 5.39 -0.04 10.76
CA ILE A 96 4.01 -0.54 10.80
C ILE A 96 3.92 -1.93 10.16
N THR A 97 4.56 -2.17 9.01
CA THR A 97 4.53 -3.48 8.36
C THR A 97 5.27 -4.54 9.18
N ALA A 98 6.40 -4.18 9.80
CA ALA A 98 7.11 -5.05 10.74
C ALA A 98 6.27 -5.39 11.98
N LEU A 99 5.52 -4.41 12.50
CA LEU A 99 4.60 -4.61 13.62
C LEU A 99 3.48 -5.60 13.25
N TYR A 100 2.85 -5.44 12.09
CA TYR A 100 1.83 -6.38 11.60
C TYR A 100 2.41 -7.78 11.43
N PHE A 101 3.60 -7.89 10.85
CA PHE A 101 4.27 -9.18 10.68
C PHE A 101 4.53 -9.86 12.03
N TYR A 102 5.05 -9.12 13.01
CA TYR A 102 5.28 -9.65 14.35
C TYR A 102 3.97 -10.13 15.01
N GLN A 103 2.89 -9.35 14.90
CA GLN A 103 1.58 -9.70 15.47
C GLN A 103 0.98 -10.96 14.85
N LEU A 104 1.03 -11.05 13.51
CA LEU A 104 0.55 -12.20 12.76
C LEU A 104 1.41 -13.44 13.05
N TRP A 105 2.73 -13.30 13.09
CA TRP A 105 3.65 -14.40 13.40
C TRP A 105 3.40 -14.96 14.79
N LYS A 106 3.24 -14.09 15.79
CA LYS A 106 3.00 -14.47 17.18
C LYS A 106 1.71 -15.27 17.37
N HIS A 107 0.66 -14.96 16.62
CA HIS A 107 -0.66 -15.59 16.75
C HIS A 107 -1.00 -16.55 15.59
N ARG A 108 -0.02 -16.93 14.77
CA ARG A 108 -0.24 -17.71 13.54
C ARG A 108 -0.97 -19.03 13.76
N GLU A 109 -0.72 -19.72 14.88
CA GLU A 109 -1.35 -21.02 15.15
C GLU A 109 -2.84 -20.86 15.50
N ALA A 110 -3.21 -19.76 16.18
CA ALA A 110 -4.60 -19.42 16.45
C ALA A 110 -5.33 -19.02 15.16
N ILE A 111 -4.67 -18.26 14.28
CA ILE A 111 -5.23 -17.82 12.98
C ILE A 111 -5.44 -19.00 12.03
N LYS A 112 -4.50 -19.95 11.98
CA LYS A 112 -4.59 -21.16 11.15
C LYS A 112 -5.73 -22.09 11.57
N ASN A 113 -6.24 -21.97 12.79
CA ASN A 113 -7.33 -22.79 13.28
C ASN A 113 -8.68 -22.28 12.76
N ALA A 114 -9.05 -22.69 11.54
CA ALA A 114 -10.27 -22.27 10.85
C ALA A 114 -11.54 -22.36 11.72
N SER A 115 -11.67 -23.41 12.53
CA SER A 115 -12.87 -23.65 13.34
C SER A 115 -13.00 -22.73 14.55
N LYS A 116 -11.89 -22.16 15.04
CA LYS A 116 -11.87 -21.38 16.29
C LYS A 116 -11.48 -19.92 16.09
N ARG A 117 -10.83 -19.55 14.98
CA ARG A 117 -10.26 -18.21 14.75
C ARG A 117 -11.27 -17.07 14.93
N ASP A 118 -12.52 -17.25 14.49
CA ASP A 118 -13.57 -16.22 14.60
C ASP A 118 -14.12 -16.07 16.02
N SER A 119 -14.03 -17.12 16.82
CA SER A 119 -14.48 -17.12 18.23
C SER A 119 -13.38 -16.71 19.22
N ASP A 120 -12.12 -16.76 18.79
CA ASP A 120 -10.97 -16.49 19.64
C ASP A 120 -10.79 -14.98 19.87
N GLN A 121 -11.18 -14.51 21.06
CA GLN A 121 -11.09 -13.11 21.47
C GLN A 121 -9.66 -12.57 21.51
N SER A 122 -8.65 -13.45 21.62
CA SER A 122 -7.25 -13.04 21.69
C SER A 122 -6.75 -12.45 20.37
N ILE A 123 -7.34 -12.82 19.24
CA ILE A 123 -6.91 -12.40 17.89
C ILE A 123 -7.89 -11.45 17.19
N GLN A 124 -9.06 -11.18 17.77
CA GLN A 124 -10.08 -10.31 17.15
C GLN A 124 -9.60 -8.88 16.91
N HIS A 125 -8.67 -8.38 17.73
CA HIS A 125 -8.14 -7.03 17.58
C HIS A 125 -7.26 -6.84 16.32
N ILE A 126 -6.81 -7.93 15.70
CA ILE A 126 -6.07 -7.94 14.43
C ILE A 126 -6.85 -8.61 13.31
N ASN A 127 -8.16 -8.79 13.46
CA ASN A 127 -8.97 -9.54 12.49
C ASN A 127 -8.89 -8.97 11.06
N PHE A 128 -8.81 -7.66 10.89
CA PHE A 128 -8.68 -7.02 9.59
C PHE A 128 -7.42 -7.43 8.82
N LEU A 129 -6.39 -7.97 9.48
CA LEU A 129 -5.16 -8.44 8.83
C LEU A 129 -5.28 -9.87 8.26
N TRP A 130 -6.26 -10.67 8.71
CA TRP A 130 -6.32 -12.10 8.37
C TRP A 130 -7.71 -12.61 7.99
N ARG A 131 -8.77 -11.88 8.33
CA ARG A 131 -10.18 -12.32 8.22
C ARG A 131 -10.59 -12.67 6.79
N ASP A 132 -10.12 -11.90 5.81
CA ASP A 132 -10.50 -12.07 4.41
C ASP A 132 -9.67 -13.17 3.71
N TYR A 133 -8.60 -13.64 4.36
CA TYR A 133 -7.69 -14.65 3.84
C TYR A 133 -7.99 -16.04 4.37
N ARG A 134 -7.61 -17.04 3.58
CA ARG A 134 -7.62 -18.43 4.03
C ARG A 134 -6.68 -18.63 5.22
N PRO A 135 -6.98 -19.55 6.15
CA PRO A 135 -6.17 -19.79 7.34
C PRO A 135 -4.70 -20.11 7.05
N GLU A 136 -4.40 -20.82 5.94
CA GLU A 136 -3.03 -21.13 5.53
C GLU A 136 -2.24 -19.89 5.08
N MET A 137 -2.96 -18.84 4.66
CA MET A 137 -2.46 -17.60 4.07
C MET A 137 -2.39 -16.45 5.09
N TRP A 138 -2.17 -16.77 6.37
CA TRP A 138 -2.06 -15.80 7.48
C TRP A 138 -1.04 -14.67 7.25
N TRP A 139 -0.07 -14.84 6.35
CA TRP A 139 0.99 -13.88 6.03
C TRP A 139 0.66 -12.97 4.85
N TYR A 140 -0.46 -13.19 4.15
CA TYR A 140 -0.71 -12.56 2.85
C TYR A 140 -0.90 -11.03 2.93
N GLU A 141 -1.46 -10.52 4.02
CA GLU A 141 -1.55 -9.08 4.24
C GLU A 141 -0.18 -8.39 4.29
N ILE A 142 0.85 -9.11 4.77
CA ILE A 142 2.22 -8.60 4.79
C ILE A 142 2.75 -8.53 3.36
N TYR A 143 2.45 -9.52 2.54
CA TYR A 143 2.76 -9.49 1.11
C TYR A 143 2.06 -8.31 0.41
N GLU A 144 0.79 -8.05 0.69
CA GLU A 144 0.08 -6.86 0.17
C GLU A 144 0.77 -5.54 0.56
N CYS A 145 1.20 -5.43 1.80
CA CYS A 145 1.94 -4.27 2.28
C CYS A 145 3.29 -4.11 1.54
N PHE A 146 4.04 -5.18 1.34
CA PHE A 146 5.29 -5.15 0.58
C PHE A 146 5.06 -4.79 -0.88
N LYS A 147 4.04 -5.37 -1.52
CA LYS A 147 3.64 -5.04 -2.89
C LYS A 147 3.35 -3.54 -3.00
N ARG A 148 2.57 -2.98 -2.07
CA ARG A 148 2.25 -1.53 -2.03
C ARG A 148 3.51 -0.67 -1.89
N LEU A 149 4.43 -1.03 -1.00
CA LEU A 149 5.70 -0.30 -0.83
C LEU A 149 6.58 -0.35 -2.09
N ASN A 150 6.60 -1.48 -2.81
CA ASN A 150 7.37 -1.58 -4.05
C ASN A 150 6.75 -0.76 -5.18
N PHE A 151 5.43 -0.82 -5.37
CA PHE A 151 4.73 -0.05 -6.41
C PHE A 151 4.72 1.47 -6.16
N THR A 152 4.77 1.90 -4.90
CA THR A 152 4.71 3.34 -4.57
C THR A 152 6.07 3.93 -4.25
N GLY A 153 6.96 3.16 -3.63
CA GLY A 153 8.23 3.66 -3.10
C GLY A 153 9.45 3.30 -3.92
N MET A 154 9.61 2.04 -4.32
CA MET A 154 10.79 1.63 -5.09
C MET A 154 10.87 2.37 -6.45
N LEU A 155 9.72 2.70 -7.04
CA LEU A 155 9.64 3.37 -8.33
C LEU A 155 10.17 4.81 -8.31
N VAL A 156 10.31 5.44 -7.14
CA VAL A 156 10.83 6.81 -7.00
C VAL A 156 12.32 6.91 -7.26
N PHE A 157 13.07 5.81 -7.16
CA PHE A 157 14.50 5.78 -7.50
C PHE A 157 14.76 5.75 -9.02
N PHE A 158 13.72 5.72 -9.83
CA PHE A 158 13.82 5.80 -11.28
C PHE A 158 13.27 7.14 -11.75
N ASP A 159 13.86 7.66 -12.84
CA ASP A 159 13.33 8.86 -13.46
C ASP A 159 11.87 8.63 -13.88
N PRO A 160 10.93 9.55 -13.54
CA PRO A 160 9.53 9.42 -13.89
C PRO A 160 9.32 9.17 -15.38
N GLY A 161 8.60 8.10 -15.70
CA GLY A 161 8.32 7.68 -17.06
C GLY A 161 9.50 7.03 -17.78
N SER A 162 10.63 6.76 -17.11
CA SER A 162 11.79 6.05 -17.71
C SER A 162 11.44 4.63 -18.15
N ALA A 163 12.18 4.11 -19.14
CA ALA A 163 11.94 2.75 -19.63
C ALA A 163 12.29 1.70 -18.55
N SER A 164 13.33 1.95 -17.75
CA SER A 164 13.70 1.12 -16.60
C SER A 164 12.61 1.07 -15.53
N GLN A 165 11.98 2.21 -15.20
CA GLN A 165 10.85 2.26 -14.27
C GLN A 165 9.67 1.41 -14.76
N LEU A 166 9.32 1.53 -16.05
CA LEU A 166 8.25 0.75 -16.66
C LEU A 166 8.58 -0.75 -16.66
N CYS A 167 9.78 -1.14 -17.11
CA CYS A 167 10.23 -2.53 -17.10
C CYS A 167 10.17 -3.15 -15.68
N PHE A 168 10.69 -2.44 -14.67
CA PHE A 168 10.66 -2.91 -13.29
C PHE A 168 9.21 -3.06 -12.78
N SER A 169 8.35 -2.09 -13.08
CA SER A 169 6.93 -2.14 -12.72
C SER A 169 6.19 -3.31 -13.37
N ILE A 170 6.49 -3.61 -14.63
CA ILE A 170 5.92 -4.76 -15.37
C ILE A 170 6.34 -6.08 -14.72
N ILE A 171 7.62 -6.24 -14.37
CA ILE A 171 8.13 -7.43 -13.67
C ILE A 171 7.41 -7.60 -12.33
N LEU A 172 7.29 -6.52 -11.55
CA LEU A 172 6.60 -6.53 -10.26
C LEU A 172 5.11 -6.88 -10.41
N ALA A 173 4.43 -6.35 -11.42
CA ALA A 173 3.03 -6.66 -11.72
C ALA A 173 2.85 -8.12 -12.15
N LEU A 174 3.76 -8.65 -12.97
CA LEU A 174 3.76 -10.06 -13.36
C LEU A 174 3.96 -10.99 -12.16
N ILE A 175 4.97 -10.72 -11.33
CA ILE A 175 5.21 -11.49 -10.09
C ILE A 175 3.97 -11.44 -9.21
N SER A 176 3.32 -10.28 -9.09
CA SER A 176 2.11 -10.14 -8.29
C SER A 176 0.94 -10.92 -8.84
N SER A 177 0.75 -10.90 -10.16
CA SER A 177 -0.26 -11.70 -10.86
C SER A 177 -0.04 -13.20 -10.65
N LEU A 178 1.21 -13.67 -10.71
CA LEU A 178 1.56 -15.06 -10.44
C LEU A 178 1.30 -15.44 -8.97
N MET A 179 1.58 -14.54 -8.04
CA MET A 179 1.33 -14.76 -6.61
C MET A 179 -0.17 -14.93 -6.32
N TYR A 180 -1.05 -14.15 -6.95
CA TYR A 180 -2.50 -14.35 -6.83
C TYR A 180 -2.97 -15.63 -7.52
N ALA A 181 -2.47 -15.90 -8.73
CA ALA A 181 -2.86 -17.09 -9.50
C ALA A 181 -2.51 -18.39 -8.76
N TYR A 182 -1.32 -18.46 -8.17
CA TYR A 182 -0.82 -19.63 -7.46
C TYR A 182 -1.43 -19.77 -6.05
N ASN A 183 -1.41 -18.70 -5.25
CA ASN A 183 -1.82 -18.80 -3.85
C ASN A 183 -3.32 -18.70 -3.65
N GLN A 184 -4.06 -18.02 -4.55
CA GLN A 184 -5.51 -17.78 -4.42
C GLN A 184 -5.89 -17.33 -2.98
N PRO A 185 -5.25 -16.32 -2.40
CA PRO A 185 -5.19 -16.12 -0.94
C PRO A 185 -6.52 -15.92 -0.20
N PHE A 186 -7.56 -15.42 -0.87
CA PHE A 186 -8.82 -15.02 -0.23
C PHE A 186 -9.71 -16.23 0.07
N GLU A 187 -10.52 -16.11 1.12
CA GLU A 187 -11.52 -17.11 1.49
C GLU A 187 -12.61 -17.23 0.41
N LYS A 188 -13.06 -16.09 -0.14
CA LYS A 188 -14.07 -16.06 -1.20
C LYS A 188 -13.42 -16.16 -2.59
N PRO A 189 -13.87 -17.08 -3.48
CA PRO A 189 -13.34 -17.17 -4.85
C PRO A 189 -13.53 -15.90 -5.69
N GLU A 190 -14.60 -15.15 -5.43
CA GLU A 190 -14.91 -13.89 -6.11
C GLU A 190 -13.84 -12.83 -5.82
N GLU A 191 -13.36 -12.74 -4.57
CA GLU A 191 -12.31 -11.80 -4.16
C GLU A 191 -10.96 -12.16 -4.81
N ASN A 192 -10.67 -13.45 -4.95
CA ASN A 192 -9.50 -13.91 -5.71
C ASN A 192 -9.59 -13.54 -7.19
N THR A 193 -10.76 -13.74 -7.80
CA THR A 193 -10.98 -13.41 -9.22
C THR A 193 -10.81 -11.91 -9.45
N LEU A 194 -11.36 -11.09 -8.54
CA LEU A 194 -11.24 -9.64 -8.59
C LEU A 194 -9.79 -9.19 -8.43
N ALA A 195 -9.07 -9.70 -7.42
CA ALA A 195 -7.68 -9.35 -7.18
C ALA A 195 -6.75 -9.78 -8.33
N GLN A 196 -6.98 -10.96 -8.90
CA GLN A 196 -6.27 -11.45 -10.09
C GLN A 196 -6.52 -10.52 -11.28
N THR A 197 -7.79 -10.21 -11.56
CA THR A 197 -8.19 -9.37 -12.70
C THR A 197 -7.62 -7.96 -12.58
N SER A 198 -7.70 -7.36 -11.38
CA SER A 198 -7.11 -6.05 -11.10
C SER A 198 -5.59 -6.05 -11.30
N THR A 199 -4.89 -7.10 -10.87
CA THR A 199 -3.43 -7.16 -11.03
C THR A 199 -3.02 -7.37 -12.49
N VAL A 200 -3.79 -8.18 -13.24
CA VAL A 200 -3.59 -8.35 -14.69
C VAL A 200 -3.81 -7.02 -15.43
N SER A 201 -4.76 -6.20 -15.02
CA SER A 201 -5.01 -4.90 -15.65
C SER A 201 -3.87 -3.92 -15.46
N ILE A 202 -3.28 -3.88 -14.25
CA ILE A 202 -2.09 -3.09 -13.97
C ILE A 202 -0.95 -3.55 -14.88
N PHE A 203 -0.73 -4.86 -15.01
CA PHE A 203 0.27 -5.41 -15.92
C PHE A 203 0.02 -4.99 -17.38
N LEU A 204 -1.20 -5.13 -17.89
CA LEU A 204 -1.56 -4.76 -19.26
C LEU A 204 -1.42 -3.24 -19.51
N THR A 205 -1.79 -2.43 -18.52
CA THR A 205 -1.65 -0.97 -18.58
C THR A 205 -0.19 -0.55 -18.64
N LEU A 206 0.68 -1.17 -17.83
CA LEU A 206 2.12 -0.92 -17.86
C LEU A 206 2.76 -1.41 -19.18
N LEU A 207 2.32 -2.55 -19.69
CA LEU A 207 2.74 -3.09 -20.99
C LEU A 207 2.36 -2.15 -22.14
N ALA A 208 1.14 -1.59 -22.12
CA ALA A 208 0.73 -0.58 -23.08
C ALA A 208 1.58 0.70 -22.95
N GLY A 209 1.88 1.12 -21.71
CA GLY A 209 2.75 2.27 -21.43
C GLY A 209 4.14 2.13 -22.07
N ILE A 210 4.78 0.97 -21.97
CA ILE A 210 6.08 0.75 -22.61
C ILE A 210 5.97 0.66 -24.14
N MET A 211 4.90 0.07 -24.68
CA MET A 211 4.66 0.05 -26.13
C MET A 211 4.50 1.45 -26.71
N ILE A 212 3.75 2.33 -26.05
CA ILE A 212 3.61 3.74 -26.44
C ILE A 212 4.96 4.44 -26.41
N LYS A 213 5.75 4.22 -25.35
CA LYS A 213 7.08 4.79 -25.23
C LYS A 213 8.02 4.33 -26.36
N MET A 214 8.02 3.03 -26.69
CA MET A 214 8.79 2.51 -27.82
C MET A 214 8.34 3.06 -29.16
N LYS A 215 7.02 3.22 -29.36
CA LYS A 215 6.45 3.79 -30.58
C LYS A 215 6.84 5.24 -30.77
N SER A 216 6.81 6.06 -29.71
CA SER A 216 7.31 7.44 -29.76
C SER A 216 8.78 7.54 -30.16
N ALA A 217 9.56 6.48 -29.95
CA ALA A 217 10.96 6.39 -30.33
C ALA A 217 11.19 5.84 -31.76
N LEU A 218 10.18 5.22 -32.41
CA LEU A 218 10.39 4.45 -33.64
C LEU A 218 9.54 4.89 -34.85
N VAL A 219 8.23 5.22 -34.74
CA VAL A 219 7.36 5.56 -35.90
C VAL A 219 6.08 6.33 -35.49
N GLU A 220 5.67 7.33 -36.29
CA GLU A 220 4.32 7.93 -36.30
C GLU A 220 3.27 6.86 -36.68
N ALA A 221 2.55 6.28 -35.71
CA ALA A 221 1.40 5.41 -35.98
C ALA A 221 0.17 5.87 -35.18
N ASN A 222 -1.02 5.43 -35.63
CA ASN A 222 -2.33 5.87 -35.14
C ASN A 222 -2.48 5.69 -33.60
N GLU A 223 -2.66 6.77 -32.85
CA GLU A 223 -2.73 6.76 -31.37
C GLU A 223 -4.07 6.23 -30.84
N THR A 224 -5.11 6.30 -31.66
CA THR A 224 -6.51 6.08 -31.28
C THR A 224 -6.85 4.63 -30.94
N GLU A 225 -6.24 3.65 -31.63
CA GLU A 225 -6.52 2.22 -31.41
C GLU A 225 -5.98 1.72 -30.06
N PHE A 226 -4.77 2.15 -29.68
CA PHE A 226 -4.18 1.80 -28.38
C PHE A 226 -4.93 2.43 -27.21
N GLY A 227 -5.36 3.69 -27.37
CA GLY A 227 -6.18 4.37 -26.35
C GLY A 227 -7.50 3.63 -26.09
N PHE A 228 -8.17 3.16 -27.14
CA PHE A 228 -9.41 2.40 -27.01
C PHE A 228 -9.21 1.07 -26.28
N VAL A 229 -8.15 0.32 -26.61
CA VAL A 229 -7.80 -0.93 -25.92
C VAL A 229 -7.52 -0.67 -24.43
N LEU A 230 -6.79 0.40 -24.11
CA LEU A 230 -6.47 0.75 -22.72
C LEU A 230 -7.71 1.11 -21.89
N ILE A 231 -8.63 1.88 -22.49
CA ILE A 231 -9.92 2.22 -21.87
C ILE A 231 -10.71 0.94 -21.63
N LEU A 232 -10.86 0.10 -22.65
CA LEU A 232 -11.66 -1.11 -22.59
C LEU A 232 -11.13 -2.09 -21.53
N VAL A 233 -9.81 -2.29 -21.45
CA VAL A 233 -9.16 -3.11 -20.40
C VAL A 233 -9.40 -2.57 -19.00
N ASN A 234 -9.38 -1.25 -18.80
CA ASN A 234 -9.56 -0.65 -17.47
C ASN A 234 -11.04 -0.46 -17.07
N THR A 235 -11.97 -0.44 -18.03
CA THR A 235 -13.42 -0.33 -17.75
C THR A 235 -14.14 -1.67 -17.59
N LEU A 236 -13.56 -2.78 -18.03
CA LEU A 236 -14.14 -4.13 -17.91
C LEU A 236 -13.90 -4.78 -16.55
N ILE A 237 -13.29 -4.06 -15.61
CA ILE A 237 -12.86 -4.51 -14.28
C ILE A 237 -13.62 -3.72 -13.23
#